data_AF-A0A9D7EIG9-F1
#
_entry.id   AF-A0A9D7EIG9-F1
#
_cell.length_a   1.000
_cell.length_b   1.000
_cell.length_c   1.000
_cell.angle_alpha   90.00
_cell.angle_beta   90.00
_cell.angle_gamma   90.00
#
_symmetry.space_group_name_H-M   'P 1'
#
loop_
_entity.id
_entity.type
_entity.pdbx_description
1 polymer ?
#
loop_
_entity_poly.entity_id
_entity_poly.type
_entity_poly.pdbx_seq_one_letter_code
_entity_poly.pdbx_strand_id
1 'polypeptide(L)'
;MKNNSKADSRVLRVLLVAMALLVLTQPSFATIINVPTDYPSIQAAIVASNSGDTVYVSPGTYVENINFLGKNILLKSTDGAAVTILEQADQNSAI
;
A
#
# COMPACT_ATOMS: atom_id res chain seq x y z
N MET A 1 -50.25 -17.38 13.59
CA MET A 1 -48.77 -17.28 13.62
C MET A 1 -48.35 -16.11 14.50
N LYS A 2 -47.54 -16.36 15.54
CA LYS A 2 -46.95 -15.28 16.37
C LYS A 2 -45.79 -14.67 15.58
N ASN A 3 -46.05 -13.50 15.04
CA ASN A 3 -45.14 -12.60 14.35
C ASN A 3 -43.92 -12.24 15.20
N ASN A 4 -42.80 -12.82 14.81
CA ASN A 4 -41.44 -12.62 15.29
C ASN A 4 -40.84 -11.23 14.96
N SER A 5 -41.68 -10.29 14.49
CA SER A 5 -41.35 -8.91 14.05
C SER A 5 -40.39 -8.10 14.96
N LYS A 6 -40.38 -8.29 16.29
CA LYS A 6 -39.41 -7.63 17.19
C LYS A 6 -38.16 -8.48 17.50
N ALA A 7 -38.26 -9.80 17.46
CA ALA A 7 -37.12 -10.71 17.60
C ALA A 7 -36.28 -10.74 16.31
N ASP A 8 -36.94 -10.72 15.15
CA ASP A 8 -36.30 -10.70 13.82
C ASP A 8 -35.54 -9.40 13.56
N SER A 9 -35.99 -8.25 14.09
CA SER A 9 -35.26 -6.98 13.97
C SER A 9 -33.97 -6.96 14.82
N ARG A 10 -33.99 -7.60 16.01
CA ARG A 10 -32.78 -7.75 16.84
C ARG A 10 -31.79 -8.70 16.19
N VAL A 11 -32.27 -9.83 15.67
CA VAL A 11 -31.46 -10.80 14.92
C VAL A 11 -30.91 -10.17 13.64
N LEU A 12 -31.71 -9.41 12.89
CA LEU A 12 -31.27 -8.71 11.68
C LEU A 12 -30.20 -7.67 12.00
N ARG A 13 -30.34 -6.90 13.09
CA ARG A 13 -29.29 -5.95 13.53
C ARG A 13 -28.02 -6.66 13.97
N VAL A 14 -28.13 -7.77 14.70
CA VAL A 14 -26.96 -8.57 15.11
C VAL A 14 -26.25 -9.16 13.89
N LEU A 15 -26.99 -9.64 12.89
CA LEU A 15 -26.43 -10.15 11.63
C LEU A 15 -25.78 -9.04 10.79
N LEU A 16 -26.40 -7.86 10.71
CA LEU A 16 -25.82 -6.71 10.01
C LEU A 16 -24.54 -6.22 10.69
N VAL A 17 -24.50 -6.18 12.02
CA VAL A 17 -23.30 -5.81 12.78
C VAL A 17 -22.22 -6.89 12.66
N ALA A 18 -22.56 -8.17 12.73
CA ALA A 18 -21.61 -9.27 12.55
C ALA A 18 -21.02 -9.30 11.12
N MET A 19 -21.83 -9.03 10.10
CA MET A 19 -21.39 -8.93 8.72
C MET A 19 -20.50 -7.70 8.48
N ALA A 20 -20.83 -6.56 9.08
CA ALA A 20 -19.98 -5.37 9.05
C ALA A 20 -18.64 -5.60 9.78
N LEU A 21 -18.65 -6.32 10.90
CA LEU A 21 -17.44 -6.69 11.64
C LEU A 21 -16.54 -7.67 10.86
N LEU A 22 -17.12 -8.58 10.07
CA LEU A 22 -16.37 -9.52 9.24
C LEU A 22 -15.62 -8.85 8.08
N VAL A 23 -16.12 -7.71 7.57
CA VAL A 23 -15.52 -6.99 6.43
C VAL A 23 -14.28 -6.18 6.85
N LEU A 24 -14.09 -5.91 8.14
CA LEU A 24 -13.00 -5.09 8.66
C LEU A 24 -11.64 -5.83 8.71
N THR A 25 -11.62 -7.15 8.61
CA THR A 25 -10.40 -7.96 8.75
C THR A 25 -10.08 -8.67 7.45
N GLN A 26 -9.70 -7.91 6.43
CA GLN A 26 -9.16 -8.51 5.21
C GLN A 26 -7.70 -8.92 5.45
N PRO A 27 -7.30 -10.15 5.07
CA PRO A 27 -5.89 -10.52 5.09
C PRO A 27 -5.15 -9.67 4.06
N SER A 28 -4.28 -8.76 4.50
CA SER A 28 -3.34 -8.09 3.62
C SER A 28 -2.20 -9.06 3.32
N PHE A 29 -2.14 -9.58 2.10
CA PHE A 29 -0.95 -10.25 1.61
C PHE A 29 0.09 -9.20 1.23
N ALA A 30 1.34 -9.41 1.62
CA ALA A 30 2.46 -8.61 1.14
C ALA A 30 2.51 -8.72 -0.39
N THR A 31 2.37 -7.60 -1.08
CA THR A 31 2.48 -7.55 -2.54
C THR A 31 3.90 -7.18 -2.98
N ILE A 32 4.24 -7.59 -4.20
CA ILE A 32 5.48 -7.19 -4.86
C ILE A 32 5.13 -6.13 -5.90
N ILE A 33 5.80 -4.99 -5.82
CA ILE A 33 5.66 -3.86 -6.75
C ILE A 33 7.01 -3.62 -7.42
N ASN A 34 7.03 -3.45 -8.75
CA ASN A 34 8.24 -3.27 -9.53
C ASN A 34 8.30 -1.86 -10.13
N VAL A 35 9.43 -1.18 -9.95
CA VAL A 35 9.71 0.11 -10.56
C VAL A 35 10.78 -0.09 -11.63
N PRO A 36 10.57 0.36 -12.88
CA PRO A 36 9.46 1.24 -13.33
C PRO A 36 8.22 0.52 -13.90
N THR A 37 8.19 -0.82 -13.93
CA THR A 37 7.18 -1.60 -14.67
C THR A 37 5.74 -1.38 -14.20
N ASP A 38 5.51 -1.40 -12.88
CA ASP A 38 4.18 -1.21 -12.28
C ASP A 38 3.90 0.27 -12.00
N TYR A 39 4.93 1.00 -11.56
CA TYR A 39 4.88 2.44 -11.34
C TYR A 39 6.14 3.11 -11.90
N PRO A 40 6.02 4.25 -12.59
CA PRO A 40 7.15 4.90 -13.24
C PRO A 40 8.14 5.56 -12.26
N SER A 41 7.79 5.69 -10.99
CA SER A 41 8.59 6.36 -9.95
C SER A 41 8.57 5.58 -8.65
N ILE A 42 9.64 5.73 -7.85
CA ILE A 42 9.76 5.04 -6.57
C ILE A 42 8.74 5.60 -5.58
N GLN A 43 8.53 6.92 -5.57
CA GLN A 43 7.55 7.53 -4.68
C GLN A 43 6.12 7.06 -4.97
N ALA A 44 5.74 6.88 -6.24
CA ALA A 44 4.41 6.34 -6.60
C ALA A 44 4.23 4.90 -6.13
N ALA A 45 5.25 4.05 -6.27
CA ALA A 45 5.22 2.69 -5.74
C ALA A 45 5.03 2.66 -4.21
N ILE A 46 5.71 3.56 -3.48
CA ILE A 46 5.54 3.69 -2.03
C ILE A 46 4.12 4.16 -1.66
N VAL A 47 3.56 5.12 -2.40
CA VAL A 47 2.18 5.58 -2.18
C VAL A 47 1.19 4.44 -2.36
N ALA A 48 1.39 3.59 -3.38
CA ALA A 48 0.54 2.43 -3.66
C ALA A 48 0.75 1.24 -2.69
N SER A 49 1.93 1.10 -2.09
CA SER A 49 2.25 0.00 -1.18
C SER A 49 1.50 0.06 0.16
N ASN A 50 1.26 -1.08 0.77
CA ASN A 50 0.84 -1.24 2.16
C ASN A 50 2.01 -1.75 3.01
N SER A 51 1.91 -1.59 4.33
CA SER A 51 2.90 -2.17 5.25
C SER A 51 3.00 -3.68 5.05
N GLY A 52 4.23 -4.17 4.89
CA GLY A 52 4.55 -5.56 4.55
C GLY A 52 4.93 -5.77 3.08
N ASP A 53 4.62 -4.83 2.19
CA ASP A 53 4.92 -4.95 0.76
C ASP A 53 6.42 -4.83 0.47
N THR A 54 6.81 -5.33 -0.70
CA THR A 54 8.15 -5.20 -1.26
C THR A 54 8.12 -4.40 -2.55
N VAL A 55 8.91 -3.33 -2.61
CA VAL A 55 9.15 -2.52 -3.81
C VAL A 55 10.52 -2.90 -4.37
N TYR A 56 10.54 -3.55 -5.53
CA TYR A 56 11.74 -3.81 -6.30
C TYR A 56 12.01 -2.66 -7.27
N VAL A 57 13.25 -2.18 -7.28
CA VAL A 57 13.70 -1.09 -8.15
C VAL A 57 14.71 -1.61 -9.14
N SER A 58 14.39 -1.55 -10.43
CA SER A 58 15.30 -1.88 -11.50
C SER A 58 16.42 -0.83 -11.65
N PRO A 59 17.57 -1.21 -12.26
CA PRO A 59 18.68 -0.31 -12.51
C PRO A 59 18.25 0.98 -13.20
N GLY A 60 18.80 2.11 -12.75
CA GLY A 60 18.44 3.43 -13.23
C GLY A 60 18.85 4.54 -12.28
N THR A 61 18.71 5.78 -12.73
CA THR A 61 18.84 6.98 -11.91
C THR A 61 17.47 7.59 -11.70
N TYR A 62 17.07 7.72 -10.44
CA TYR A 62 15.76 8.24 -10.04
C TYR A 62 15.97 9.56 -9.29
N VAL A 63 15.56 10.67 -9.91
CA VAL A 63 15.69 12.02 -9.34
C VAL A 63 14.41 12.33 -8.56
N GLU A 64 14.36 11.93 -7.30
CA GLU A 64 13.15 11.95 -6.47
C GLU A 64 13.48 12.23 -5.00
N ASN A 65 12.50 12.77 -4.26
CA ASN A 65 12.55 12.82 -2.80
C ASN A 65 11.68 11.69 -2.24
N ILE A 66 12.28 10.77 -1.49
CA ILE A 66 11.59 9.58 -0.99
C ILE A 66 11.02 9.80 0.42
N ASN A 67 9.73 9.58 0.56
CA ASN A 67 9.02 9.53 1.84
C ASN A 67 8.25 8.21 1.97
N PHE A 68 8.58 7.42 3.00
CA PHE A 68 7.94 6.14 3.31
C PHE A 68 6.54 6.26 3.92
N LEU A 69 6.09 7.47 4.26
CA LEU A 69 4.76 7.75 4.82
C LEU A 69 4.45 6.95 6.10
N GLY A 70 5.49 6.58 6.87
CA GLY A 70 5.36 5.75 8.06
C GLY A 70 5.02 4.27 7.78
N LYS A 71 5.04 3.84 6.52
CA LYS A 71 4.79 2.44 6.13
C LYS A 71 6.03 1.59 6.36
N ASN A 72 5.83 0.38 6.87
CA ASN A 72 6.90 -0.60 7.02
C ASN A 72 6.97 -1.47 5.76
N ILE A 73 7.73 -1.03 4.76
CA ILE A 73 7.89 -1.73 3.47
C ILE A 73 9.35 -2.08 3.22
N LEU A 74 9.58 -3.10 2.40
CA LEU A 74 10.91 -3.43 1.91
C LEU A 74 11.16 -2.73 0.58
N LEU A 75 12.04 -1.73 0.54
CA LEU A 75 12.54 -1.13 -0.70
C LEU A 75 13.88 -1.76 -1.06
N LYS A 76 13.99 -2.38 -2.25
CA LYS A 76 15.16 -3.15 -2.64
C LYS A 76 15.48 -3.00 -4.13
N SER A 77 16.76 -2.80 -4.45
CA SER A 77 17.23 -2.88 -5.84
C SER A 77 17.26 -4.33 -6.34
N THR A 78 16.92 -4.56 -7.60
CA THR A 78 17.00 -5.89 -8.24
C THR A 78 18.44 -6.33 -8.50
N ASP A 79 19.36 -5.38 -8.78
CA ASP A 79 20.73 -5.66 -9.25
C ASP A 79 21.82 -5.00 -8.39
N GLY A 80 21.42 -4.35 -7.30
CA GLY A 80 22.32 -3.76 -6.31
C GLY A 80 22.51 -2.24 -6.44
N ALA A 81 23.09 -1.66 -5.40
CA ALA A 81 23.23 -0.20 -5.26
C ALA A 81 24.13 0.45 -6.33
N ALA A 82 25.08 -0.30 -6.90
CA ALA A 82 26.01 0.24 -7.90
C ALA A 82 25.32 0.68 -9.20
N VAL A 83 24.13 0.15 -9.48
CA VAL A 83 23.40 0.39 -10.73
C VAL A 83 22.02 1.03 -10.49
N THR A 84 21.65 1.28 -9.24
CA THR A 84 20.39 1.91 -8.84
C THR A 84 20.70 3.13 -8.00
N ILE A 85 20.62 4.31 -8.62
CA ILE A 85 21.03 5.57 -8.00
C ILE A 85 19.78 6.39 -7.69
N LEU A 86 19.71 6.88 -6.44
CA LEU A 86 18.74 7.86 -5.99
C LEU A 86 19.45 9.22 -5.96
N GLU A 87 19.00 10.14 -6.81
CA GLU A 87 19.48 11.52 -6.80
C GLU A 87 18.42 12.42 -6.19
N GLN A 88 18.86 13.37 -5.38
CA GLN A 88 17.96 14.34 -4.79
C GLN A 88 17.44 15.26 -5.90
N ALA A 89 16.12 15.45 -5.97
CA ALA A 89 15.57 16.48 -6.84
C ALA A 89 16.01 17.86 -6.34
N ASP A 90 16.82 18.56 -7.13
CA ASP A 90 17.36 19.88 -6.80
C ASP A 90 16.25 20.83 -6.33
N GLN A 91 16.35 21.26 -5.07
CA GLN A 91 15.40 22.21 -4.46
C GLN A 91 15.67 23.66 -4.91
N ASN A 92 16.69 23.91 -5.74
CA ASN A 92 17.21 25.25 -6.04
C ASN A 92 17.24 25.60 -7.54
N SER A 93 16.63 24.80 -8.43
CA SER A 93 16.59 25.08 -9.88
C SER A 93 15.55 26.15 -10.29
N ALA A 94 14.99 26.86 -9.30
CA ALA A 94 14.09 27.98 -9.50
C ALA A 94 14.60 29.21 -8.74
N ILE A 95 15.75 29.75 -9.18
CA ILE A 95 16.15 31.15 -8.92
C ILE A 95 16.41 31.86 -10.25
#